data_AF-A0A1Y4DGC4-F1
#
_entry.id   AF-A0A1Y4DGC4-F1
#
_cell.length_a   1.000
_cell.length_b   1.000
_cell.length_c   1.000
_cell.angle_alpha   90.00
_cell.angle_beta   90.00
_cell.angle_gamma   90.00
#
_symmetry.space_group_name_H-M   'P 1'
#
loop_
_entity.id
_entity.type
_entity.pdbx_description
1 polymer ?
#
loop_
_entity_poly.entity_id
_entity_poly.type
_entity_poly.pdbx_seq_one_letter_code
_entity_poly.pdbx_strand_id
1 'polypeptide(L)'
;MNRKFLLPFLMLAAILTFSSCSNKLKPLAEEYIKAEPQPLEAIGGQVPVTINATIPAKWFNKKAVVTMTPVLRYQGGEAWGTAYTYQGEKVDGNNQVISYKEGGNITLKSSFTYKPEMKKSELYLTFDAKVKNKTVKLPDVKIGEGVLATSELADAATANAAIAADKFQRIIKEAHDASIMFLIQQANLRSQELKKDEVTEWKDLVKNADEAPNQNVAIEIQAYASPDGGVELNTGLAERREKNTDKYLAKELKKMDVDAPVDAKYTAQDWEGFQELVSKSNLQDKDLVLRVLSMYTDPEQREQEIKNISSVYSTLAEEILPQLRRSRLIANIEIIGKSDDEITALAKNDPKALNVEEILYAATLTNDNAEKTRIYNEASKLYPNDYRTWNNVGMMAFRAGDLAKAEQMFNKANSIKNNPESNMNLGLIALTKGDKAKAQQLFGSASGVTELNEALGVLYLEQGEYAKAANSFGAVKSNNAALAQILTKDYSKASQTLNAVPTPDATTSYLKAVVAARTNDANGVVSNLKDAIAKDASLKSEAAIDLEFAKYATNADFTSLVK
;
A
#
# COMPACT_ATOMS: atom_id res chain seq x y z
N MET A 1 52.62 -22.16 44.41
CA MET A 1 52.73 -23.08 45.56
C MET A 1 51.51 -22.87 46.45
N ASN A 2 50.72 -23.94 46.65
CA ASN A 2 50.00 -24.27 47.90
C ASN A 2 48.86 -23.34 48.35
N ARG A 3 47.60 -23.76 48.52
CA ARG A 3 47.08 -25.07 48.96
C ARG A 3 45.60 -25.19 48.58
N LYS A 4 45.21 -26.39 48.13
CA LYS A 4 43.83 -26.87 48.06
C LYS A 4 43.23 -26.93 49.48
N PHE A 5 41.98 -26.51 49.63
CA PHE A 5 41.11 -26.98 50.71
C PHE A 5 39.88 -27.64 50.06
N LEU A 6 39.91 -28.97 50.06
CA LEU A 6 38.75 -29.85 49.97
C LEU A 6 38.10 -29.88 51.36
N LEU A 7 36.80 -29.65 51.48
CA LEU A 7 35.97 -30.09 52.61
C LEU A 7 34.50 -30.20 52.14
N PRO A 8 33.66 -31.02 52.77
CA PRO A 8 33.08 -32.18 52.12
C PRO A 8 31.58 -32.06 51.85
N PHE A 9 31.17 -32.82 50.85
CA PHE A 9 29.81 -33.16 50.49
C PHE A 9 29.14 -33.90 51.66
N LEU A 10 28.41 -33.18 52.51
CA LEU A 10 27.52 -33.76 53.51
C LEU A 10 26.15 -33.95 52.85
N MET A 11 25.97 -35.12 52.22
CA MET A 11 24.65 -35.65 51.88
C MET A 11 23.85 -35.82 53.18
N LEU A 12 22.93 -34.90 53.43
CA LEU A 12 21.82 -35.16 54.33
C LEU A 12 20.83 -36.05 53.58
N ALA A 13 21.07 -37.36 53.63
CA ALA A 13 20.08 -38.35 53.26
C ALA A 13 18.95 -38.31 54.30
N ALA A 14 17.99 -37.42 54.11
CA ALA A 14 16.69 -37.51 54.75
C ALA A 14 15.98 -38.73 54.15
N ILE A 15 16.15 -39.87 54.79
CA ILE A 15 15.36 -41.08 54.55
C ILE A 15 13.91 -40.74 54.95
N LEU A 16 13.15 -40.21 54.00
CA LEU A 16 11.70 -40.22 54.04
C LEU A 16 11.30 -41.68 53.85
N THR A 17 11.01 -42.33 54.97
CA THR A 17 10.35 -43.63 55.00
C THR A 17 9.01 -43.50 54.28
N PHE A 18 8.97 -43.91 53.00
CA PHE A 18 7.73 -44.05 52.25
C PHE A 18 6.94 -45.20 52.88
N SER A 19 6.01 -44.86 53.76
CA SER A 19 4.87 -45.73 54.06
C SER A 19 4.11 -45.95 52.75
N SER A 20 4.36 -47.11 52.15
CA SER A 20 3.61 -47.69 51.05
C SER A 20 2.17 -47.91 51.49
N CYS A 21 1.31 -46.92 51.28
CA CYS A 21 -0.16 -46.99 51.23
C CYS A 21 -0.74 -45.56 51.15
N SER A 22 -0.81 -44.96 49.96
CA SER A 22 -1.82 -43.90 49.76
C SER A 22 -2.40 -43.97 48.35
N ASN A 23 -3.67 -44.35 48.28
CA ASN A 23 -4.53 -44.27 47.09
C ASN A 23 -4.84 -42.81 46.69
N LYS A 24 -3.93 -41.86 46.92
CA LYS A 24 -4.13 -40.43 46.67
C LYS A 24 -3.25 -39.97 45.52
N LEU A 25 -3.79 -39.12 44.66
CA LEU A 25 -3.00 -38.42 43.65
C LEU A 25 -1.93 -37.59 44.36
N LYS A 26 -0.69 -37.69 43.89
CA LYS A 26 0.44 -36.88 44.38
C LYS A 26 0.60 -35.66 43.47
N PRO A 27 1.22 -34.57 43.94
CA PRO A 27 1.62 -33.46 43.07
C PRO A 27 2.34 -33.97 41.82
N LEU A 28 1.99 -33.44 40.65
CA LEU A 28 2.73 -33.69 39.41
C LEU A 28 3.94 -32.75 39.41
N ALA A 29 5.14 -33.30 39.22
CA ALA A 29 6.36 -32.50 39.20
C ALA A 29 6.46 -31.68 37.89
N GLU A 30 7.06 -30.50 37.98
CA GLU A 30 7.25 -29.57 36.84
C GLU A 30 8.06 -30.22 35.71
N GLU A 31 9.05 -31.06 36.01
CA GLU A 31 9.86 -31.78 35.02
C GLU A 31 9.05 -32.65 34.04
N TYR A 32 7.81 -33.00 34.41
CA TYR A 32 6.89 -33.75 33.55
C TYR A 32 6.05 -32.87 32.64
N ILE A 33 6.16 -31.55 32.73
CA ILE A 33 5.29 -30.61 32.03
C ILE A 33 6.15 -29.61 31.26
N LYS A 34 5.94 -29.53 29.96
CA LYS A 34 6.64 -28.59 29.08
C LYS A 34 5.63 -27.73 28.34
N ALA A 35 5.70 -26.42 28.54
CA ALA A 35 5.00 -25.47 27.69
C ALA A 35 5.87 -25.07 26.50
N GLU A 36 5.26 -24.82 25.35
CA GLU A 36 5.91 -24.30 24.15
C GLU A 36 5.01 -23.26 23.46
N PRO A 37 5.54 -22.10 23.03
CA PRO A 37 6.95 -21.68 23.17
C PRO A 37 7.36 -21.31 24.62
N GLN A 38 8.67 -21.21 24.87
CA GLN A 38 9.26 -20.67 26.11
C GLN A 38 10.40 -19.70 25.76
N PRO A 39 10.32 -18.41 26.14
CA PRO A 39 9.17 -17.76 26.80
C PRO A 39 7.91 -17.82 25.93
N LEU A 40 6.74 -17.52 26.50
CA LEU A 40 5.53 -17.40 25.68
C LEU A 40 5.68 -16.22 24.72
N GLU A 41 4.95 -16.23 23.62
CA GLU A 41 5.04 -15.20 22.58
C GLU A 41 3.64 -14.74 22.20
N ALA A 42 3.48 -13.43 22.03
CA ALA A 42 2.29 -12.85 21.43
C ALA A 42 2.36 -13.00 19.90
N ILE A 43 1.27 -13.45 19.29
CA ILE A 43 1.12 -13.65 17.87
C ILE A 43 -0.28 -13.18 17.48
N GLY A 44 -0.33 -12.06 16.78
CA GLY A 44 -1.58 -11.47 16.29
C GLY A 44 -2.59 -11.11 17.37
N GLY A 45 -2.14 -10.62 18.53
CA GLY A 45 -2.98 -10.30 19.68
C GLY A 45 -3.40 -11.51 20.52
N GLN A 46 -2.78 -12.67 20.31
CA GLN A 46 -3.03 -13.90 21.06
C GLN A 46 -1.73 -14.48 21.61
N VAL A 47 -1.79 -15.18 22.73
CA VAL A 47 -0.67 -15.90 23.34
C VAL A 47 -0.97 -17.40 23.22
N PRO A 48 -0.66 -18.04 22.09
CA PRO A 48 -0.86 -19.47 21.93
C PRO A 48 0.15 -20.25 22.76
N VAL A 49 -0.30 -21.34 23.38
CA VAL A 49 0.58 -22.25 24.11
C VAL A 49 0.16 -23.71 23.87
N THR A 50 1.15 -24.55 23.65
CA THR A 50 1.02 -26.00 23.68
C THR A 50 1.71 -26.54 24.93
N ILE A 51 0.99 -27.30 25.74
CA ILE A 51 1.50 -27.87 26.99
C ILE A 51 1.52 -29.39 26.83
N ASN A 52 2.72 -29.96 26.83
CA ASN A 52 2.93 -31.40 26.80
C ASN A 52 3.20 -31.88 28.22
N ALA A 53 2.34 -32.77 28.74
CA ALA A 53 2.50 -33.37 30.05
C ALA A 53 2.66 -34.89 29.98
N THR A 54 3.68 -35.39 30.64
CA THR A 54 3.96 -36.82 30.80
C THR A 54 3.40 -37.28 32.14
N ILE A 55 2.30 -38.02 32.12
CA ILE A 55 1.72 -38.61 33.32
C ILE A 55 2.50 -39.88 33.68
N PRO A 56 3.19 -39.96 34.84
CA PRO A 56 4.01 -41.11 35.17
C PRO A 56 3.18 -42.38 35.41
N ALA A 57 3.81 -43.54 35.18
CA ALA A 57 3.26 -44.82 35.59
C ALA A 57 2.86 -44.80 37.08
N LYS A 58 1.69 -45.36 37.39
CA LYS A 58 1.08 -45.41 38.74
C LYS A 58 0.68 -44.05 39.33
N TRP A 59 0.77 -42.96 38.57
CA TRP A 59 0.30 -41.65 39.03
C TRP A 59 -1.22 -41.51 38.94
N PHE A 60 -1.81 -41.82 37.78
CA PHE A 60 -3.24 -41.57 37.52
C PHE A 60 -4.15 -42.62 38.19
N ASN A 61 -4.72 -42.30 39.35
CA ASN A 61 -5.56 -43.23 40.10
C ASN A 61 -6.73 -43.76 39.26
N LYS A 62 -6.94 -45.09 39.27
CA LYS A 62 -7.99 -45.75 38.49
C LYS A 62 -9.40 -45.20 38.69
N LYS A 63 -9.69 -44.56 39.83
CA LYS A 63 -11.01 -43.98 40.17
C LYS A 63 -10.99 -42.44 40.21
N ALA A 64 -9.98 -41.82 39.60
CA ALA A 64 -9.84 -40.37 39.55
C ALA A 64 -10.46 -39.76 38.30
N VAL A 65 -10.97 -38.55 38.45
CA VAL A 65 -11.20 -37.59 37.37
C VAL A 65 -10.31 -36.39 37.68
N VAL A 66 -9.54 -35.93 36.70
CA VAL A 66 -8.64 -34.78 36.85
C VAL A 66 -8.87 -33.82 35.70
N THR A 67 -9.25 -32.60 36.02
CA THR A 67 -9.36 -31.48 35.08
C THR A 67 -8.12 -30.63 35.19
N MET A 68 -7.41 -30.43 34.07
CA MET A 68 -6.19 -29.64 33.97
C MET A 68 -6.52 -28.36 33.19
N THR A 69 -6.26 -27.20 33.79
CA THR A 69 -6.58 -25.90 33.17
C THR A 69 -5.37 -24.97 33.22
N PRO A 70 -4.85 -24.52 32.08
CA PRO A 70 -3.77 -23.54 32.05
C PRO A 70 -4.30 -22.16 32.42
N VAL A 71 -3.55 -21.44 33.25
CA VAL A 71 -3.91 -20.11 33.75
C VAL A 71 -2.71 -19.21 33.64
N LEU A 72 -2.83 -18.13 32.87
CA LEU A 72 -1.81 -17.10 32.76
C LEU A 72 -2.10 -16.02 33.81
N ARG A 73 -1.19 -15.88 34.79
CA ARG A 73 -1.32 -14.92 35.89
C ARG A 73 -0.44 -13.71 35.63
N TYR A 74 -0.99 -12.51 35.78
CA TYR A 74 -0.29 -11.25 35.54
C TYR A 74 -0.76 -10.19 36.55
N GLN A 75 -0.07 -9.06 36.60
CA GLN A 75 -0.50 -7.97 37.48
C GLN A 75 -1.90 -7.49 37.08
N GLY A 76 -2.85 -7.57 38.01
CA GLY A 76 -4.24 -7.15 37.79
C GLY A 76 -5.21 -8.26 37.39
N GLY A 77 -4.77 -9.51 37.19
CA GLY A 77 -5.71 -10.61 37.00
C GLY A 77 -5.14 -11.94 36.49
N GLU A 78 -6.06 -12.80 36.07
CA GLU A 78 -5.77 -14.11 35.48
C GLU A 78 -6.50 -14.25 34.14
N ALA A 79 -5.89 -14.95 33.19
CA ALA A 79 -6.55 -15.41 31.98
C ALA A 79 -6.62 -16.94 32.02
N TRP A 80 -7.84 -17.49 31.94
CA TRP A 80 -8.10 -18.92 32.03
C TRP A 80 -8.19 -19.52 30.63
N GLY A 81 -7.47 -20.61 30.43
CA GLY A 81 -7.41 -21.31 29.16
C GLY A 81 -8.40 -22.45 29.03
N THR A 82 -8.25 -23.25 27.97
CA THR A 82 -9.10 -24.41 27.73
C THR A 82 -8.86 -25.48 28.80
N ALA A 83 -9.92 -25.90 29.49
CA ALA A 83 -9.88 -26.98 30.46
C ALA A 83 -9.95 -28.36 29.78
N TYR A 84 -9.12 -29.30 30.24
CA TYR A 84 -9.09 -30.68 29.73
C TYR A 84 -9.30 -31.68 30.85
N THR A 85 -10.27 -32.57 30.67
CA THR A 85 -10.64 -33.56 31.69
C THR A 85 -10.18 -34.95 31.28
N TYR A 86 -9.51 -35.63 32.21
CA TYR A 86 -9.03 -37.00 32.06
C TYR A 86 -9.63 -37.87 33.16
N GLN A 87 -9.74 -39.18 32.89
CA GLN A 87 -10.30 -40.12 33.86
C GLN A 87 -9.48 -41.42 33.97
N GLY A 88 -9.62 -42.08 35.12
CA GLY A 88 -9.00 -43.38 35.37
C GLY A 88 -9.87 -44.52 34.84
N GLU A 89 -9.24 -45.70 34.68
CA GLU A 89 -9.83 -46.91 34.09
C GLU A 89 -11.11 -47.44 34.76
N LYS A 90 -11.44 -46.99 35.97
CA LYS A 90 -12.59 -47.42 36.78
C LYS A 90 -13.56 -46.28 37.08
N VAL A 91 -13.54 -45.22 36.26
CA VAL A 91 -14.54 -44.16 36.28
C VAL A 91 -15.52 -44.41 35.14
N ASP A 92 -16.81 -44.43 35.45
CA ASP A 92 -17.87 -44.47 34.45
C ASP A 92 -18.04 -43.06 33.87
N GLY A 93 -17.56 -42.85 32.64
CA GLY A 93 -17.56 -41.57 31.95
C GLY A 93 -16.94 -41.65 30.56
N ASN A 94 -17.01 -40.57 29.80
CA ASN A 94 -16.56 -40.51 28.40
C ASN A 94 -15.28 -39.66 28.20
N ASN A 95 -14.58 -39.29 29.27
CA ASN A 95 -13.34 -38.53 29.16
C ASN A 95 -12.19 -39.45 28.70
N GLN A 96 -11.11 -38.85 28.22
CA GLN A 96 -9.91 -39.60 27.84
C GLN A 96 -9.34 -40.37 29.03
N VAL A 97 -9.16 -41.68 28.85
CA VAL A 97 -8.68 -42.59 29.90
C VAL A 97 -7.15 -42.58 29.95
N ILE A 98 -6.57 -42.45 31.15
CA ILE A 98 -5.13 -42.58 31.39
C ILE A 98 -4.84 -43.89 32.15
N SER A 99 -3.93 -44.71 31.63
CA SER A 99 -3.57 -46.00 32.21
C SER A 99 -2.89 -45.81 33.56
N TYR A 100 -3.39 -46.45 34.62
CA TYR A 100 -2.69 -46.44 35.90
C TYR A 100 -1.35 -47.18 35.81
N LYS A 101 -1.25 -48.25 35.00
CA LYS A 101 -0.03 -49.05 34.94
C LYS A 101 1.07 -48.35 34.14
N GLU A 102 0.69 -47.74 33.03
CA GLU A 102 1.63 -47.25 32.01
C GLU A 102 1.79 -45.72 32.06
N GLY A 103 0.82 -44.99 32.65
CA GLY A 103 0.77 -43.54 32.56
C GLY A 103 0.23 -43.09 31.21
N GLY A 104 0.71 -41.96 30.70
CA GLY A 104 0.35 -41.47 29.37
C GLY A 104 0.97 -40.12 29.05
N ASN A 105 1.02 -39.77 27.78
CA ASN A 105 1.39 -38.43 27.31
C ASN A 105 0.12 -37.70 26.88
N ILE A 106 -0.01 -36.45 27.31
CA ILE A 106 -1.14 -35.60 26.96
C ILE A 106 -0.66 -34.26 26.43
N THR A 107 -1.44 -33.68 25.52
CA THR A 107 -1.17 -32.37 24.93
C THR A 107 -2.38 -31.48 25.13
N LEU A 108 -2.17 -30.33 25.77
CA LEU A 108 -3.17 -29.29 26.00
C LEU A 108 -2.85 -28.12 25.08
N LYS A 109 -3.84 -27.58 24.38
CA LYS A 109 -3.68 -26.39 23.53
C LYS A 109 -4.57 -25.28 24.04
N SER A 110 -3.97 -24.14 24.34
CA SER A 110 -4.70 -22.95 24.79
C SER A 110 -4.21 -21.72 24.07
N SER A 111 -5.04 -20.68 24.04
CA SER A 111 -4.67 -19.36 23.54
C SER A 111 -5.30 -18.32 24.46
N PHE A 112 -4.53 -17.30 24.82
CA PHE A 112 -5.02 -16.20 25.66
C PHE A 112 -5.04 -14.92 24.83
N THR A 113 -6.08 -14.10 24.95
CA THR A 113 -6.05 -12.76 24.34
C THR A 113 -5.01 -11.91 25.05
N TYR A 114 -4.05 -11.38 24.28
CA TYR A 114 -2.94 -10.63 24.82
C TYR A 114 -3.41 -9.35 25.51
N LYS A 115 -2.72 -8.97 26.57
CA LYS A 115 -2.83 -7.67 27.23
C LYS A 115 -1.43 -7.18 27.62
N PRO A 116 -1.17 -5.86 27.63
CA PRO A 116 0.15 -5.32 27.98
C PRO A 116 0.72 -5.83 29.30
N GLU A 117 -0.12 -6.02 30.32
CA GLU A 117 0.29 -6.51 31.64
C GLU A 117 0.84 -7.94 31.61
N MET A 118 0.54 -8.71 30.56
CA MET A 118 1.03 -10.07 30.38
C MET A 118 2.53 -10.14 30.05
N LYS A 119 3.20 -9.03 29.70
CA LYS A 119 4.67 -9.02 29.54
C LYS A 119 5.37 -9.57 30.79
N LYS A 120 4.82 -9.25 31.97
CA LYS A 120 5.21 -9.80 33.28
C LYS A 120 4.14 -10.75 33.81
N SER A 121 4.10 -11.94 33.24
CA SER A 121 3.18 -13.02 33.65
C SER A 121 3.89 -14.30 34.06
N GLU A 122 3.14 -15.22 34.64
CA GLU A 122 3.56 -16.59 34.91
C GLU A 122 2.45 -17.55 34.45
N LEU A 123 2.81 -18.58 33.70
CA LEU A 123 1.88 -19.61 33.26
C LEU A 123 1.84 -20.73 34.29
N TYR A 124 0.64 -21.04 34.77
CA TYR A 124 0.39 -22.13 35.69
C TYR A 124 -0.49 -23.20 35.04
N LEU A 125 -0.30 -24.45 35.45
CA LEU A 125 -1.27 -25.52 35.24
C LEU A 125 -1.96 -25.81 36.56
N THR A 126 -3.28 -25.64 36.57
CA THR A 126 -4.13 -25.86 37.73
C THR A 126 -4.86 -27.19 37.61
N PHE A 127 -5.24 -27.78 38.75
CA PHE A 127 -5.80 -29.13 38.80
C PHE A 127 -7.06 -29.17 39.68
N ASP A 128 -8.20 -29.54 39.09
CA ASP A 128 -9.37 -30.00 39.85
C ASP A 128 -9.43 -31.53 39.78
N ALA A 129 -9.06 -32.18 40.88
CA ALA A 129 -8.99 -33.63 40.98
C ALA A 129 -10.01 -34.19 41.96
N LYS A 130 -10.72 -35.24 41.55
CA LYS A 130 -11.65 -36.01 42.40
C LYS A 130 -11.32 -37.48 42.31
N VAL A 131 -11.22 -38.16 43.46
CA VAL A 131 -11.13 -39.62 43.52
C VAL A 131 -12.43 -40.15 44.10
N LYS A 132 -13.22 -40.85 43.28
CA LYS A 132 -14.65 -41.08 43.56
C LYS A 132 -15.34 -39.71 43.79
N ASN A 133 -15.98 -39.52 44.95
CA ASN A 133 -16.69 -38.27 45.30
C ASN A 133 -15.86 -37.33 46.19
N LYS A 134 -14.57 -37.59 46.39
CA LYS A 134 -13.71 -36.77 47.26
C LYS A 134 -12.75 -35.93 46.43
N THR A 135 -12.79 -34.61 46.63
CA THR A 135 -11.82 -33.68 46.07
C THR A 135 -10.44 -33.92 46.65
N VAL A 136 -9.43 -33.96 45.80
CA VAL A 136 -8.01 -34.02 46.14
C VAL A 136 -7.39 -32.71 45.72
N LYS A 137 -6.85 -31.95 46.69
CA LYS A 137 -6.12 -30.72 46.39
C LYS A 137 -4.73 -31.08 45.85
N LEU A 138 -4.47 -30.67 44.62
CA LEU A 138 -3.15 -30.69 44.00
C LEU A 138 -2.65 -29.25 43.90
N PRO A 139 -1.35 -28.99 44.09
CA PRO A 139 -0.79 -27.66 43.90
C PRO A 139 -0.80 -27.30 42.41
N ASP A 140 -0.92 -26.01 42.13
CA ASP A 140 -0.65 -25.50 40.79
C ASP A 140 0.84 -25.65 40.48
N VAL A 141 1.15 -25.92 39.22
CA VAL A 141 2.52 -26.05 38.75
C VAL A 141 2.83 -24.87 37.84
N LYS A 142 3.87 -24.10 38.16
CA LYS A 142 4.38 -23.07 37.26
C LYS A 142 5.07 -23.78 36.09
N ILE A 143 4.71 -23.42 34.87
CA ILE A 143 5.14 -24.11 33.64
C ILE A 143 5.63 -23.15 32.55
N GLY A 144 5.70 -21.84 32.84
CA GLY A 144 6.29 -20.86 31.95
C GLY A 144 6.32 -19.45 32.52
N GLU A 145 7.09 -18.58 31.87
CA GLU A 145 7.32 -17.19 32.29
C GLU A 145 7.14 -16.19 31.15
N GLY A 146 6.51 -15.07 31.51
CA GLY A 146 6.28 -13.85 30.72
C GLY A 146 5.70 -14.06 29.33
N VAL A 147 5.57 -12.97 28.59
CA VAL A 147 5.16 -12.98 27.17
C VAL A 147 6.07 -12.03 26.40
N LEU A 148 6.80 -12.57 25.42
CA LEU A 148 7.52 -11.80 24.42
C LEU A 148 6.47 -11.18 23.49
N ALA A 149 6.35 -9.86 23.52
CA ALA A 149 5.25 -9.14 22.88
C ALA A 149 5.72 -8.16 21.79
N THR A 150 6.88 -8.42 21.18
CA THR A 150 7.47 -7.60 20.12
C THR A 150 6.52 -7.43 18.93
N SER A 151 5.71 -8.44 18.60
CA SER A 151 4.68 -8.35 17.55
C SER A 151 3.63 -7.26 17.81
N GLU A 152 3.38 -6.95 19.07
CA GLU A 152 2.36 -6.01 19.51
C GLU A 152 2.85 -4.55 19.44
N LEU A 153 4.07 -4.32 18.91
CA LEU A 153 4.57 -3.00 18.52
C LEU A 153 4.08 -2.57 17.14
N ALA A 154 3.31 -3.41 16.43
CA ALA A 154 2.68 -3.02 15.17
C ALA A 154 1.65 -1.92 15.44
N ASP A 155 1.70 -0.85 14.65
CA ASP A 155 0.79 0.29 14.83
C ASP A 155 0.31 0.83 13.48
N ALA A 156 -0.97 0.61 13.19
CA ALA A 156 -1.63 1.12 12.00
C ALA A 156 -1.71 2.65 11.95
N ALA A 157 -1.69 3.35 13.09
CA ALA A 157 -1.71 4.82 13.14
C ALA A 157 -0.41 5.45 12.60
N THR A 158 0.68 4.67 12.54
CA THR A 158 1.97 5.12 11.98
C THR A 158 2.14 4.84 10.49
N ALA A 159 1.17 4.15 9.87
CA ALA A 159 1.18 3.90 8.43
C ALA A 159 0.87 5.17 7.63
N ASN A 160 1.27 5.21 6.36
CA ASN A 160 0.92 6.32 5.48
C ASN A 160 -0.53 6.20 5.01
N ALA A 161 -1.35 7.17 5.39
CA ALA A 161 -2.67 7.37 4.79
C ALA A 161 -2.52 7.83 3.33
N ALA A 162 -3.36 7.29 2.44
CA ALA A 162 -3.38 7.59 1.02
C ALA A 162 -3.86 9.00 0.75
N ILE A 163 -3.12 9.68 -0.12
CA ILE A 163 -3.52 10.96 -0.71
C ILE A 163 -4.37 10.70 -1.95
N ALA A 164 -5.45 11.47 -2.10
CA ALA A 164 -6.17 11.56 -3.35
C ALA A 164 -5.53 12.71 -4.15
N ALA A 165 -4.59 12.33 -5.03
CA ALA A 165 -3.68 13.27 -5.69
C ALA A 165 -4.42 14.26 -6.61
N ASP A 166 -3.79 15.42 -6.80
CA ASP A 166 -4.15 16.33 -7.89
C ASP A 166 -3.81 15.69 -9.25
N LYS A 167 -4.32 16.31 -10.30
CA LYS A 167 -4.04 16.01 -11.71
C LYS A 167 -3.46 17.25 -12.38
N PHE A 168 -2.74 18.08 -11.63
CA PHE A 168 -2.23 19.34 -12.13
C PHE A 168 -1.24 19.08 -13.27
N GLN A 169 -1.46 19.77 -14.38
CA GLN A 169 -0.55 19.82 -15.50
C GLN A 169 -0.22 21.28 -15.74
N ARG A 170 1.06 21.63 -15.63
CA ARG A 170 1.50 23.01 -15.88
C ARG A 170 1.36 23.39 -17.34
N ILE A 171 1.50 22.44 -18.25
CA ILE A 171 1.37 22.69 -19.69
C ILE A 171 0.28 21.76 -20.21
N ILE A 172 -0.80 22.35 -20.70
CA ILE A 172 -1.88 21.64 -21.39
C ILE A 172 -1.65 21.82 -22.89
N LYS A 173 -1.64 20.72 -23.63
CA LYS A 173 -1.44 20.74 -25.09
C LYS A 173 -2.76 20.48 -25.80
N GLU A 174 -3.10 21.36 -26.72
CA GLU A 174 -4.28 21.26 -27.57
C GLU A 174 -3.86 21.28 -29.04
N ALA A 175 -4.57 20.52 -29.87
CA ALA A 175 -4.38 20.52 -31.32
C ALA A 175 -5.72 20.81 -32.00
N HIS A 176 -5.74 21.84 -32.85
CA HIS A 176 -6.94 22.28 -33.57
C HIS A 176 -6.68 22.27 -35.07
N ASP A 177 -7.60 21.68 -35.83
CA ASP A 177 -7.40 21.41 -37.25
C ASP A 177 -8.38 22.18 -38.15
N ALA A 178 -7.89 22.61 -39.31
CA ALA A 178 -8.71 23.06 -40.44
C ALA A 178 -8.17 22.50 -41.76
N SER A 179 -9.04 22.35 -42.77
CA SER A 179 -8.64 21.80 -44.07
C SER A 179 -8.88 22.76 -45.23
N ILE A 180 -7.89 22.88 -46.11
CA ILE A 180 -8.04 23.54 -47.41
C ILE A 180 -8.12 22.47 -48.50
N MET A 181 -9.26 22.41 -49.21
CA MET A 181 -9.51 21.37 -50.21
C MET A 181 -9.06 21.76 -51.62
N PHE A 182 -8.41 20.82 -52.31
CA PHE A 182 -7.94 20.96 -53.68
C PHE A 182 -8.80 20.16 -54.65
N LEU A 183 -8.91 20.67 -55.88
CA LEU A 183 -9.48 19.92 -56.99
C LEU A 183 -8.55 18.79 -57.43
N ILE A 184 -9.11 17.82 -58.15
CA ILE A 184 -8.35 16.70 -58.71
C ILE A 184 -7.17 17.22 -59.55
N GLN A 185 -5.99 16.64 -59.33
CA GLN A 185 -4.75 16.99 -60.03
C GLN A 185 -4.37 18.48 -60.03
N GLN A 186 -4.91 19.27 -59.08
CA GLN A 186 -4.62 20.69 -58.93
C GLN A 186 -3.92 20.98 -57.59
N ALA A 187 -3.13 22.05 -57.55
CA ALA A 187 -2.45 22.54 -56.36
C ALA A 187 -2.73 24.01 -56.03
N ASN A 188 -3.54 24.68 -56.85
CA ASN A 188 -3.94 26.07 -56.67
C ASN A 188 -4.97 26.21 -55.53
N LEU A 189 -4.70 27.16 -54.63
CA LEU A 189 -5.64 27.56 -53.59
C LEU A 189 -6.84 28.29 -54.21
N ARG A 190 -8.05 28.02 -53.71
CA ARG A 190 -9.30 28.60 -54.21
C ARG A 190 -9.90 29.51 -53.15
N SER A 191 -10.31 30.72 -53.52
CA SER A 191 -10.82 31.71 -52.56
C SER A 191 -12.00 31.20 -51.73
N GLN A 192 -12.85 30.33 -52.27
CA GLN A 192 -13.98 29.76 -51.53
C GLN A 192 -13.55 28.82 -50.40
N GLU A 193 -12.41 28.13 -50.54
CA GLU A 193 -11.85 27.24 -49.50
C GLU A 193 -11.19 28.05 -48.40
N LEU A 194 -10.47 29.10 -48.78
CA LEU A 194 -9.79 30.01 -47.84
C LEU A 194 -10.75 30.84 -46.97
N LYS A 195 -12.03 30.93 -47.38
CA LYS A 195 -13.09 31.69 -46.71
C LYS A 195 -14.09 30.79 -45.99
N LYS A 196 -13.85 29.47 -45.92
CA LYS A 196 -14.69 28.59 -45.11
C LYS A 196 -14.60 28.98 -43.64
N ASP A 197 -15.68 28.73 -42.91
CA ASP A 197 -15.78 29.01 -41.48
C ASP A 197 -14.66 28.28 -40.73
N GLU A 198 -14.41 26.99 -41.01
CA GLU A 198 -13.34 26.20 -40.38
C GLU A 198 -11.95 26.87 -40.49
N VAL A 199 -11.60 27.44 -41.66
CA VAL A 199 -10.30 28.07 -41.89
C VAL A 199 -10.25 29.46 -41.24
N THR A 200 -11.38 30.14 -41.16
CA THR A 200 -11.48 31.47 -40.54
C THR A 200 -11.41 31.35 -39.03
N GLU A 201 -12.20 30.47 -38.43
CA GLU A 201 -12.19 30.15 -37.00
C GLU A 201 -10.81 29.65 -36.55
N TRP A 202 -10.16 28.80 -37.34
CA TRP A 202 -8.80 28.33 -37.04
C TRP A 202 -7.78 29.47 -37.03
N LYS A 203 -7.87 30.43 -37.98
CA LYS A 203 -7.00 31.61 -37.99
C LYS A 203 -7.25 32.51 -36.77
N ASP A 204 -8.51 32.73 -36.42
CA ASP A 204 -8.86 33.53 -35.23
C ASP A 204 -8.36 32.85 -33.95
N LEU A 205 -8.46 31.51 -33.86
CA LEU A 205 -7.92 30.72 -32.76
C LEU A 205 -6.40 30.85 -32.64
N VAL A 206 -5.67 30.71 -33.75
CA VAL A 206 -4.21 30.89 -33.80
C VAL A 206 -3.82 32.29 -33.33
N LYS A 207 -4.53 33.33 -33.81
CA LYS A 207 -4.24 34.70 -33.42
C LYS A 207 -4.50 34.96 -31.94
N ASN A 208 -5.67 34.55 -31.45
CA ASN A 208 -6.03 34.76 -30.04
C ASN A 208 -5.05 34.03 -29.12
N ALA A 209 -4.54 32.88 -29.54
CA ALA A 209 -3.57 32.12 -28.77
C ALA A 209 -2.17 32.74 -28.80
N ASP A 210 -1.75 33.34 -29.91
CA ASP A 210 -0.49 34.09 -30.00
C ASP A 210 -0.52 35.37 -29.14
N GLU A 211 -1.67 36.06 -29.09
CA GLU A 211 -1.86 37.24 -28.24
C GLU A 211 -2.00 36.91 -26.75
N ALA A 212 -2.30 35.65 -26.40
CA ALA A 212 -2.51 35.25 -25.02
C ALA A 212 -1.17 35.13 -24.27
N PRO A 213 -0.99 35.83 -23.14
CA PRO A 213 0.31 35.88 -22.44
C PRO A 213 0.75 34.55 -21.82
N ASN A 214 -0.15 33.56 -21.79
CA ASN A 214 0.09 32.24 -21.21
C ASN A 214 -0.09 31.11 -22.23
N GLN A 215 0.04 31.40 -23.53
CA GLN A 215 -0.05 30.39 -24.56
C GLN A 215 1.14 30.48 -25.52
N ASN A 216 1.59 29.31 -26.00
CA ASN A 216 2.50 29.22 -27.14
C ASN A 216 1.78 28.53 -28.29
N VAL A 217 1.96 29.04 -29.50
CA VAL A 217 1.36 28.45 -30.70
C VAL A 217 2.46 27.92 -31.62
N ALA A 218 2.31 26.69 -32.09
CA ALA A 218 3.11 26.14 -33.17
C ALA A 218 2.18 25.61 -34.26
N ILE A 219 2.43 26.01 -35.51
CA ILE A 219 1.58 25.66 -36.63
C ILE A 219 2.24 24.55 -37.43
N GLU A 220 1.45 23.58 -37.84
CA GLU A 220 1.89 22.52 -38.75
C GLU A 220 1.01 22.48 -39.99
N ILE A 221 1.64 22.41 -41.17
CA ILE A 221 0.97 22.23 -42.45
C ILE A 221 1.28 20.82 -42.93
N GLN A 222 0.24 20.02 -43.14
CA GLN A 222 0.33 18.69 -43.73
C GLN A 222 -0.43 18.66 -45.05
N ALA A 223 0.29 18.70 -46.18
CA ALA A 223 -0.33 18.66 -47.50
C ALA A 223 -0.34 17.25 -48.09
N TYR A 224 -1.47 16.89 -48.70
CA TYR A 224 -1.71 15.54 -49.20
C TYR A 224 -2.12 15.55 -50.67
N ALA A 225 -1.76 14.48 -51.38
CA ALA A 225 -2.49 14.06 -52.57
C ALA A 225 -3.29 12.77 -52.32
N SER A 226 -4.39 12.63 -53.07
CA SER A 226 -5.22 11.44 -53.00
C SER A 226 -4.49 10.28 -53.68
N PRO A 227 -4.66 9.03 -53.20
CA PRO A 227 -3.98 7.87 -53.78
C PRO A 227 -4.67 7.37 -55.08
N ASP A 228 -4.78 8.23 -56.09
CA ASP A 228 -5.51 7.95 -57.34
C ASP A 228 -4.77 8.36 -58.64
N GLY A 229 -3.56 8.91 -58.52
CA GLY A 229 -2.78 9.48 -59.63
C GLY A 229 -1.38 8.90 -59.86
N GLY A 230 -0.99 7.83 -59.15
CA GLY A 230 0.38 7.30 -59.16
C GLY A 230 1.37 8.12 -58.31
N VAL A 231 2.46 7.48 -57.88
CA VAL A 231 3.38 8.01 -56.85
C VAL A 231 4.07 9.31 -57.32
N GLU A 232 4.60 9.35 -58.54
CA GLU A 232 5.35 10.51 -59.05
C GLU A 232 4.48 11.77 -59.14
N LEU A 233 3.29 11.66 -59.76
CA LEU A 233 2.35 12.76 -59.90
C LEU A 233 1.88 13.27 -58.52
N ASN A 234 1.52 12.35 -57.63
CA ASN A 234 1.04 12.66 -56.29
C ASN A 234 2.11 13.32 -55.42
N THR A 235 3.36 12.88 -55.54
CA THR A 235 4.50 13.53 -54.88
C THR A 235 4.61 14.98 -55.31
N GLY A 236 4.63 15.24 -56.63
CA GLY A 236 4.70 16.61 -57.14
C GLY A 236 3.47 17.46 -56.78
N LEU A 237 2.28 16.86 -56.69
CA LEU A 237 1.06 17.56 -56.26
C LEU A 237 1.12 17.93 -54.77
N ALA A 238 1.47 16.98 -53.90
CA ALA A 238 1.55 17.20 -52.46
C ALA A 238 2.61 18.27 -52.13
N GLU A 239 3.79 18.21 -52.76
CA GLU A 239 4.84 19.22 -52.61
C GLU A 239 4.37 20.61 -53.07
N ARG A 240 3.69 20.72 -54.22
CA ARG A 240 3.17 22.02 -54.68
C ARG A 240 2.06 22.56 -53.78
N ARG A 241 1.21 21.68 -53.23
CA ARG A 241 0.12 22.06 -52.30
C ARG A 241 0.68 22.58 -50.99
N GLU A 242 1.70 21.93 -50.45
CA GLU A 242 2.45 22.38 -49.28
C GLU A 242 3.02 23.78 -49.54
N LYS A 243 3.88 23.96 -50.54
CA LYS A 243 4.49 25.27 -50.87
C LYS A 243 3.48 26.38 -51.09
N ASN A 244 2.36 26.09 -51.75
CA ASN A 244 1.31 27.08 -51.98
C ASN A 244 0.59 27.47 -50.69
N THR A 245 0.33 26.49 -49.81
CA THR A 245 -0.34 26.70 -48.53
C THR A 245 0.58 27.42 -47.56
N ASP A 246 1.85 27.00 -47.44
CA ASP A 246 2.88 27.66 -46.63
C ASP A 246 3.04 29.14 -47.03
N LYS A 247 3.24 29.41 -48.32
CA LYS A 247 3.35 30.79 -48.83
C LYS A 247 2.10 31.64 -48.59
N TYR A 248 0.91 31.04 -48.64
CA TYR A 248 -0.34 31.73 -48.30
C TYR A 248 -0.41 32.03 -46.81
N LEU A 249 -0.16 31.03 -45.97
CA LEU A 249 -0.27 31.13 -44.54
C LEU A 249 0.75 32.12 -43.97
N ALA A 250 2.01 32.08 -44.42
CA ALA A 250 3.04 33.04 -44.04
C ALA A 250 2.63 34.51 -44.30
N LYS A 251 1.85 34.76 -45.36
CA LYS A 251 1.30 36.10 -45.63
C LYS A 251 0.15 36.47 -44.72
N GLU A 252 -0.75 35.52 -44.44
CA GLU A 252 -1.88 35.74 -43.54
C GLU A 252 -1.41 35.96 -42.10
N LEU A 253 -0.47 35.15 -41.60
CA LEU A 253 0.12 35.32 -40.27
C LEU A 253 0.80 36.68 -40.14
N LYS A 254 1.62 37.08 -41.12
CA LYS A 254 2.23 38.42 -41.16
C LYS A 254 1.19 39.55 -41.18
N LYS A 255 0.06 39.35 -41.86
CA LYS A 255 -1.03 40.35 -41.90
C LYS A 255 -1.78 40.43 -40.58
N MET A 256 -1.88 39.32 -39.86
CA MET A 256 -2.53 39.19 -38.56
C MET A 256 -1.62 39.58 -37.39
N ASP A 257 -0.33 39.84 -37.67
CA ASP A 257 0.73 40.11 -36.69
C ASP A 257 0.98 38.93 -35.74
N VAL A 258 0.91 37.71 -36.28
CA VAL A 258 1.14 36.46 -35.54
C VAL A 258 2.59 36.00 -35.72
N ASP A 259 3.29 35.75 -34.61
CA ASP A 259 4.67 35.24 -34.58
C ASP A 259 4.74 33.79 -34.06
N ALA A 260 4.22 32.86 -34.87
CA ALA A 260 4.23 31.43 -34.56
C ALA A 260 5.18 30.66 -35.50
N PRO A 261 6.00 29.71 -34.98
CA PRO A 261 6.74 28.78 -35.82
C PRO A 261 5.79 27.95 -36.68
N VAL A 262 6.14 27.81 -37.96
CA VAL A 262 5.41 27.01 -38.94
C VAL A 262 6.31 25.86 -39.41
N ASP A 263 5.87 24.62 -39.23
CA ASP A 263 6.47 23.44 -39.83
C ASP A 263 5.58 22.97 -40.99
N ALA A 264 6.16 22.79 -42.18
CA ALA A 264 5.40 22.43 -43.37
C ALA A 264 5.96 21.16 -43.99
N LYS A 265 5.09 20.16 -44.16
CA LYS A 265 5.43 18.88 -44.75
C LYS A 265 4.34 18.38 -45.70
N TYR A 266 4.72 17.45 -46.56
CA TYR A 266 3.80 16.83 -47.49
C TYR A 266 3.90 15.31 -47.44
N THR A 267 2.78 14.66 -47.76
CA THR A 267 2.69 13.21 -47.93
C THR A 267 2.10 12.93 -49.29
N ALA A 268 2.85 12.21 -50.13
CA ALA A 268 2.47 11.95 -51.51
C ALA A 268 1.10 11.25 -51.59
N GLN A 269 0.89 10.20 -50.80
CA GLN A 269 -0.37 9.45 -50.79
C GLN A 269 -0.84 9.22 -49.36
N ASP A 270 -1.95 9.83 -48.98
CA ASP A 270 -2.55 9.71 -47.64
C ASP A 270 -3.28 8.37 -47.47
N TRP A 271 -2.51 7.29 -47.40
CA TRP A 271 -3.07 5.94 -47.25
C TRP A 271 -3.71 5.72 -45.88
N GLU A 272 -3.18 6.35 -44.82
CA GLU A 272 -3.74 6.28 -43.49
C GLU A 272 -5.09 7.00 -43.42
N GLY A 273 -5.17 8.23 -43.93
CA GLY A 273 -6.43 8.96 -44.03
C GLY A 273 -7.44 8.27 -44.95
N PHE A 274 -6.98 7.64 -46.05
CA PHE A 274 -7.86 6.83 -46.90
C PHE A 274 -8.46 5.65 -46.14
N GLN A 275 -7.64 4.93 -45.37
CA GLN A 275 -8.12 3.83 -44.52
C GLN A 275 -9.13 4.32 -43.48
N GLU A 276 -8.84 5.44 -42.81
CA GLU A 276 -9.73 6.02 -41.81
C GLU A 276 -11.08 6.40 -42.42
N LEU A 277 -11.10 7.13 -43.54
CA LEU A 277 -12.33 7.53 -44.21
C LEU A 277 -13.15 6.34 -44.71
N VAL A 278 -12.50 5.32 -45.30
CA VAL A 278 -13.17 4.09 -45.73
C VAL A 278 -13.79 3.37 -44.54
N SER A 279 -13.08 3.25 -43.41
CA SER A 279 -13.58 2.56 -42.22
C SER A 279 -14.86 3.20 -41.64
N LYS A 280 -14.93 4.54 -41.68
CA LYS A 280 -16.05 5.35 -41.21
C LYS A 280 -17.19 5.48 -42.22
N SER A 281 -16.98 5.08 -43.47
CA SER A 281 -17.97 5.19 -44.54
C SER A 281 -19.07 4.11 -44.50
N ASN A 282 -20.11 4.34 -45.29
CA ASN A 282 -21.21 3.40 -45.56
C ASN A 282 -21.03 2.64 -46.89
N LEU A 283 -19.80 2.52 -47.40
CA LEU A 283 -19.52 1.83 -48.66
C LEU A 283 -19.93 0.35 -48.59
N GLN A 284 -20.59 -0.13 -49.65
CA GLN A 284 -21.17 -1.47 -49.72
C GLN A 284 -20.13 -2.60 -49.50
N ASP A 285 -18.94 -2.49 -50.11
CA ASP A 285 -17.85 -3.47 -49.93
C ASP A 285 -16.63 -2.87 -49.21
N LYS A 286 -16.85 -2.06 -48.17
CA LYS A 286 -15.74 -1.39 -47.44
C LYS A 286 -14.70 -2.36 -46.88
N ASP A 287 -15.13 -3.55 -46.42
CA ASP A 287 -14.23 -4.55 -45.85
C ASP A 287 -13.27 -5.14 -46.88
N LEU A 288 -13.67 -5.17 -48.16
CA LEU A 288 -12.79 -5.59 -49.25
C LEU A 288 -11.68 -4.55 -49.47
N VAL A 289 -12.04 -3.26 -49.48
CA VAL A 289 -11.08 -2.15 -49.61
C VAL A 289 -10.10 -2.16 -48.44
N LEU A 290 -10.59 -2.29 -47.19
CA LEU A 290 -9.73 -2.36 -46.00
C LEU A 290 -8.79 -3.59 -46.02
N ARG A 291 -9.24 -4.72 -46.56
CA ARG A 291 -8.40 -5.91 -46.74
C ARG A 291 -7.30 -5.68 -47.77
N VAL A 292 -7.58 -4.99 -48.86
CA VAL A 292 -6.56 -4.64 -49.85
C VAL A 292 -5.50 -3.72 -49.23
N LEU A 293 -5.93 -2.73 -48.43
CA LEU A 293 -5.02 -1.84 -47.70
C LEU A 293 -4.10 -2.57 -46.72
N SER A 294 -4.58 -3.63 -46.06
CA SER A 294 -3.78 -4.43 -45.13
C SER A 294 -2.90 -5.47 -45.82
N MET A 295 -3.32 -6.00 -46.97
CA MET A 295 -2.63 -7.04 -47.71
C MET A 295 -1.41 -6.51 -48.49
N TYR A 296 -1.52 -5.31 -49.05
CA TYR A 296 -0.46 -4.72 -49.88
C TYR A 296 0.13 -3.50 -49.20
N THR A 297 1.45 -3.46 -49.07
CA THR A 297 2.22 -2.32 -48.54
C THR A 297 2.80 -1.44 -49.64
N ASP A 298 3.00 -2.00 -50.84
CA ASP A 298 3.48 -1.27 -52.01
C ASP A 298 2.39 -0.29 -52.51
N PRO A 299 2.68 1.02 -52.63
CA PRO A 299 1.68 2.01 -52.98
C PRO A 299 1.10 1.86 -54.39
N GLU A 300 1.90 1.43 -55.37
CA GLU A 300 1.44 1.26 -56.75
C GLU A 300 0.53 0.04 -56.88
N GLN A 301 0.93 -1.07 -56.27
CA GLN A 301 0.12 -2.28 -56.20
C GLN A 301 -1.19 -2.01 -55.46
N ARG A 302 -1.13 -1.30 -54.33
CA ARG A 302 -2.31 -0.94 -53.54
C ARG A 302 -3.29 -0.08 -54.34
N GLU A 303 -2.81 0.94 -55.04
CA GLU A 303 -3.62 1.79 -55.91
C GLU A 303 -4.27 0.99 -57.06
N GLN A 304 -3.50 0.12 -57.72
CA GLN A 304 -4.00 -0.71 -58.81
C GLN A 304 -5.09 -1.68 -58.35
N GLU A 305 -4.87 -2.37 -57.23
CA GLU A 305 -5.86 -3.31 -56.69
C GLU A 305 -7.14 -2.61 -56.25
N ILE A 306 -7.05 -1.41 -55.66
CA ILE A 306 -8.25 -0.62 -55.33
C ILE A 306 -9.00 -0.18 -56.59
N LYS A 307 -8.29 0.24 -57.64
CA LYS A 307 -8.87 0.58 -58.96
C LYS A 307 -9.56 -0.62 -59.62
N ASN A 308 -9.04 -1.83 -59.41
CA ASN A 308 -9.62 -3.06 -59.94
C ASN A 308 -10.94 -3.45 -59.25
N ILE A 309 -11.26 -2.90 -58.07
CA ILE A 309 -12.57 -3.05 -57.40
C ILE A 309 -13.60 -2.12 -58.07
N SER A 310 -13.89 -2.40 -59.34
CA SER A 310 -14.70 -1.54 -60.21
C SER A 310 -16.11 -1.25 -59.68
N SER A 311 -16.68 -2.14 -58.85
CA SER A 311 -18.00 -1.97 -58.23
C SER A 311 -18.06 -0.86 -57.19
N VAL A 312 -16.94 -0.50 -56.55
CA VAL A 312 -16.88 0.46 -55.44
C VAL A 312 -15.99 1.67 -55.76
N TYR A 313 -15.12 1.56 -56.77
CA TYR A 313 -14.19 2.64 -57.12
C TYR A 313 -14.89 3.95 -57.52
N SER A 314 -16.04 3.90 -58.20
CA SER A 314 -16.79 5.12 -58.52
C SER A 314 -17.23 5.88 -57.28
N THR A 315 -17.77 5.18 -56.28
CA THR A 315 -18.18 5.77 -55.00
C THR A 315 -16.97 6.25 -54.20
N LEU A 316 -15.85 5.52 -54.21
CA LEU A 316 -14.59 5.99 -53.63
C LEU A 316 -14.11 7.28 -54.30
N ALA A 317 -14.18 7.38 -55.62
CA ALA A 317 -13.74 8.54 -56.40
C ALA A 317 -14.64 9.77 -56.21
N GLU A 318 -15.93 9.57 -55.96
CA GLU A 318 -16.90 10.64 -55.76
C GLU A 318 -16.99 11.09 -54.30
N GLU A 319 -16.90 10.17 -53.34
CA GLU A 319 -17.20 10.47 -51.92
C GLU A 319 -15.95 10.51 -51.04
N ILE A 320 -14.93 9.68 -51.28
CA ILE A 320 -13.78 9.50 -50.35
C ILE A 320 -12.53 10.22 -50.84
N LEU A 321 -12.06 9.90 -52.05
CA LEU A 321 -10.83 10.46 -52.63
C LEU A 321 -10.81 12.00 -52.67
N PRO A 322 -11.93 12.71 -52.93
CA PRO A 322 -11.94 14.17 -52.86
C PRO A 322 -11.59 14.71 -51.47
N GLN A 323 -11.96 14.03 -50.39
CA GLN A 323 -11.66 14.44 -49.01
C GLN A 323 -10.17 14.31 -48.65
N LEU A 324 -9.40 13.53 -49.41
CA LEU A 324 -7.95 13.36 -49.23
C LEU A 324 -7.12 14.40 -49.97
N ARG A 325 -7.76 15.18 -50.86
CA ARG A 325 -7.10 16.25 -51.60
C ARG A 325 -7.09 17.51 -50.74
N ARG A 326 -6.29 17.52 -49.67
CA ARG A 326 -6.31 18.61 -48.68
C ARG A 326 -4.92 19.05 -48.25
N SER A 327 -4.84 20.26 -47.74
CA SER A 327 -3.80 20.67 -46.81
C SER A 327 -4.45 20.89 -45.46
N ARG A 328 -4.02 20.09 -44.49
CA ARG A 328 -4.45 20.18 -43.10
C ARG A 328 -3.56 21.20 -42.39
N LEU A 329 -4.20 22.18 -41.77
CA LEU A 329 -3.58 23.18 -40.92
C LEU A 329 -3.82 22.74 -39.48
N ILE A 330 -2.76 22.58 -38.70
CA ILE A 330 -2.82 22.16 -37.31
C ILE A 330 -2.24 23.28 -36.45
N ALA A 331 -3.03 23.78 -35.51
CA ALA A 331 -2.57 24.72 -34.49
C ALA A 331 -2.31 23.92 -33.20
N ASN A 332 -1.04 23.76 -32.85
CA ASN A 332 -0.61 23.16 -31.60
C ASN A 332 -0.47 24.26 -30.56
N ILE A 333 -1.40 24.33 -29.62
CA ILE A 333 -1.44 25.35 -28.56
C ILE A 333 -0.99 24.72 -27.26
N GLU A 334 0.03 25.30 -26.63
CA GLU A 334 0.44 24.99 -25.26
C GLU A 334 -0.11 26.06 -24.32
N ILE A 335 -1.05 25.70 -23.44
CA ILE A 335 -1.55 26.57 -22.38
C ILE A 335 -0.67 26.40 -21.15
N ILE A 336 0.03 27.47 -20.81
CA ILE A 336 0.94 27.55 -19.67
C ILE A 336 0.12 27.97 -18.44
N GLY A 337 0.06 27.06 -17.46
CA GLY A 337 -0.50 27.29 -16.14
C GLY A 337 0.45 28.10 -15.25
N LYS A 338 -0.08 28.53 -14.10
CA LYS A 338 0.64 29.34 -13.11
C LYS A 338 1.95 28.66 -12.65
N SER A 339 2.97 29.45 -12.34
CA SER A 339 4.23 28.97 -11.74
C SER A 339 4.03 28.50 -10.29
N ASP A 340 5.02 27.79 -9.73
CA ASP A 340 4.97 27.34 -8.33
C ASP A 340 4.93 28.50 -7.34
N ASP A 341 5.64 29.58 -7.62
CA ASP A 341 5.65 30.79 -6.81
C ASP A 341 4.28 31.48 -6.83
N GLU A 342 3.66 31.57 -8.01
CA GLU A 342 2.30 32.11 -8.14
C GLU A 342 1.27 31.25 -7.43
N ILE A 343 1.29 29.93 -7.63
CA ILE A 343 0.37 28.98 -6.97
C ILE A 343 0.54 29.08 -5.45
N THR A 344 1.77 29.08 -4.96
CA THR A 344 2.07 29.18 -3.52
C THR A 344 1.60 30.52 -2.95
N ALA A 345 1.81 31.63 -3.67
CA ALA A 345 1.36 32.95 -3.24
C ALA A 345 -0.17 33.05 -3.22
N LEU A 346 -0.86 32.54 -4.24
CA LEU A 346 -2.32 32.53 -4.32
C LEU A 346 -2.93 31.61 -3.27
N ALA A 347 -2.36 30.43 -3.02
CA ALA A 347 -2.84 29.54 -1.96
C ALA A 347 -2.79 30.18 -0.56
N LYS A 348 -1.94 31.20 -0.35
CA LYS A 348 -1.85 31.97 0.88
C LYS A 348 -2.76 33.19 0.89
N ASN A 349 -2.74 33.97 -0.20
CA ASN A 349 -3.33 35.31 -0.23
C ASN A 349 -4.71 35.36 -0.89
N ASP A 350 -4.96 34.53 -1.90
CA ASP A 350 -6.23 34.49 -2.63
C ASP A 350 -6.59 33.07 -3.14
N PRO A 351 -6.94 32.12 -2.26
CA PRO A 351 -7.11 30.71 -2.65
C PRO A 351 -8.24 30.48 -3.67
N LYS A 352 -9.23 31.38 -3.75
CA LYS A 352 -10.33 31.32 -4.72
C LYS A 352 -9.88 31.57 -6.16
N ALA A 353 -8.68 32.10 -6.37
CA ALA A 353 -8.09 32.28 -7.70
C ALA A 353 -7.44 30.99 -8.24
N LEU A 354 -7.34 29.94 -7.40
CA LEU A 354 -6.82 28.64 -7.78
C LEU A 354 -7.98 27.69 -8.09
N ASN A 355 -7.89 26.97 -9.20
CA ASN A 355 -8.77 25.83 -9.47
C ASN A 355 -8.47 24.65 -8.53
N VAL A 356 -9.28 23.59 -8.57
CA VAL A 356 -9.12 22.43 -7.67
C VAL A 356 -7.77 21.73 -7.84
N GLU A 357 -7.26 21.62 -9.07
CA GLU A 357 -5.96 20.97 -9.32
C GLU A 357 -4.82 21.83 -8.78
N GLU A 358 -4.87 23.14 -9.00
CA GLU A 358 -3.85 24.09 -8.52
C GLU A 358 -3.78 24.15 -6.99
N ILE A 359 -4.93 24.20 -6.29
CA ILE A 359 -4.91 24.28 -4.82
C ILE A 359 -4.49 22.97 -4.16
N LEU A 360 -4.85 21.81 -4.76
CA LEU A 360 -4.37 20.52 -4.28
C LEU A 360 -2.87 20.36 -4.53
N TYR A 361 -2.40 20.78 -5.71
CA TYR A 361 -0.98 20.83 -6.05
C TYR A 361 -0.20 21.78 -5.12
N ALA A 362 -0.76 22.93 -4.74
CA ALA A 362 -0.12 23.87 -3.81
C ALA A 362 0.28 23.21 -2.48
N ALA A 363 -0.49 22.26 -1.98
CA ALA A 363 -0.15 21.52 -0.76
C ALA A 363 1.07 20.60 -0.94
N THR A 364 1.40 20.20 -2.17
CA THR A 364 2.59 19.39 -2.47
C THR A 364 3.88 20.21 -2.48
N LEU A 365 3.78 21.54 -2.66
CA LEU A 365 4.91 22.47 -2.74
C LEU A 365 5.51 22.83 -1.37
N THR A 366 4.91 22.37 -0.27
CA THR A 366 5.41 22.61 1.10
C THR A 366 5.70 21.30 1.82
N ASN A 367 6.63 21.32 2.77
CA ASN A 367 6.86 20.23 3.72
C ASN A 367 6.25 20.51 5.12
N ASP A 368 5.72 21.70 5.34
CA ASP A 368 5.08 22.08 6.60
C ASP A 368 3.67 21.47 6.67
N ASN A 369 3.48 20.53 7.61
CA ASN A 369 2.19 19.88 7.83
C ASN A 369 1.09 20.87 8.23
N ALA A 370 1.39 21.94 8.98
CA ALA A 370 0.40 22.93 9.35
C ALA A 370 -0.12 23.68 8.12
N GLU A 371 0.79 24.05 7.22
CA GLU A 371 0.43 24.70 5.95
C GLU A 371 -0.33 23.75 5.02
N LYS A 372 0.07 22.47 4.91
CA LYS A 372 -0.70 21.44 4.17
C LYS A 372 -2.13 21.34 4.70
N THR A 373 -2.28 21.25 6.02
CA THR A 373 -3.60 21.20 6.66
C THR A 373 -4.42 22.44 6.35
N ARG A 374 -3.82 23.65 6.38
CA ARG A 374 -4.51 24.88 6.01
C ARG A 374 -4.98 24.84 4.56
N ILE A 375 -4.10 24.49 3.62
CA ILE A 375 -4.42 24.45 2.19
C ILE A 375 -5.54 23.44 1.90
N TYR A 376 -5.47 22.21 2.42
CA TYR A 376 -6.53 21.22 2.18
C TYR A 376 -7.87 21.61 2.82
N ASN A 377 -7.86 22.28 3.97
CA ASN A 377 -9.09 22.83 4.56
C ASN A 377 -9.68 23.97 3.72
N GLU A 378 -8.86 24.82 3.10
CA GLU A 378 -9.37 25.83 2.16
C GLU A 378 -9.90 25.18 0.87
N ALA A 379 -9.20 24.16 0.36
CA ALA A 379 -9.65 23.39 -0.80
C ALA A 379 -11.03 22.75 -0.57
N SER A 380 -11.29 22.17 0.60
CA SER A 380 -12.59 21.56 0.90
C SER A 380 -13.73 22.57 1.06
N LYS A 381 -13.42 23.82 1.44
CA LYS A 381 -14.39 24.93 1.47
C LYS A 381 -14.73 25.43 0.06
N LEU A 382 -13.72 25.58 -0.80
CA LEU A 382 -13.88 26.08 -2.16
C LEU A 382 -14.48 25.03 -3.10
N TYR A 383 -14.12 23.77 -2.91
CA TYR A 383 -14.50 22.64 -3.76
C TYR A 383 -15.18 21.52 -2.95
N PRO A 384 -16.32 21.80 -2.28
CA PRO A 384 -16.95 20.85 -1.35
C PRO A 384 -17.51 19.60 -2.04
N ASN A 385 -17.67 19.63 -3.37
CA ASN A 385 -18.15 18.51 -4.19
C ASN A 385 -17.01 17.68 -4.80
N ASP A 386 -15.75 18.00 -4.52
CA ASP A 386 -14.60 17.17 -4.92
C ASP A 386 -14.18 16.29 -3.73
N TYR A 387 -14.31 14.97 -3.87
CA TYR A 387 -14.01 14.02 -2.81
C TYR A 387 -12.54 14.10 -2.34
N ARG A 388 -11.61 14.48 -3.23
CA ARG A 388 -10.18 14.51 -2.95
C ARG A 388 -9.84 15.49 -1.83
N THR A 389 -10.54 16.62 -1.81
CA THR A 389 -10.35 17.66 -0.79
C THR A 389 -10.64 17.12 0.60
N TRP A 390 -11.74 16.39 0.78
CA TRP A 390 -12.13 15.78 2.05
C TRP A 390 -11.21 14.62 2.43
N ASN A 391 -10.83 13.77 1.47
CA ASN A 391 -9.84 12.70 1.74
C ASN A 391 -8.53 13.30 2.26
N ASN A 392 -8.03 14.36 1.64
CA ASN A 392 -6.74 14.94 2.00
C ASN A 392 -6.79 15.69 3.34
N VAL A 393 -7.93 16.28 3.72
CA VAL A 393 -8.15 16.74 5.11
C VAL A 393 -8.13 15.57 6.09
N GLY A 394 -8.78 14.45 5.75
CA GLY A 394 -8.77 13.23 6.56
C GLY A 394 -7.37 12.65 6.75
N MET A 395 -6.57 12.63 5.68
CA MET A 395 -5.16 12.20 5.71
C MET A 395 -4.33 13.05 6.68
N MET A 396 -4.52 14.38 6.65
CA MET A 396 -3.82 15.26 7.59
C MET A 396 -4.28 15.06 9.04
N ALA A 397 -5.58 14.81 9.26
CA ALA A 397 -6.11 14.48 10.58
C ALA A 397 -5.56 13.14 11.10
N PHE A 398 -5.47 12.13 10.23
CA PHE A 398 -4.88 10.83 10.55
C PHE A 398 -3.43 10.98 10.99
N ARG A 399 -2.62 11.73 10.21
CA ARG A 399 -1.23 12.04 10.57
C ARG A 399 -1.09 12.78 11.91
N ALA A 400 -2.07 13.62 12.24
CA ALA A 400 -2.09 14.35 13.50
C ALA A 400 -2.59 13.49 14.69
N GLY A 401 -2.97 12.23 14.46
CA GLY A 401 -3.54 11.34 15.48
C GLY A 401 -5.02 11.59 15.79
N ASP A 402 -5.68 12.53 15.10
CA ASP A 402 -7.12 12.79 15.24
C ASP A 402 -7.92 11.80 14.38
N LEU A 403 -7.93 10.54 14.83
CA LEU A 403 -8.57 9.43 14.12
C LEU A 403 -10.09 9.63 13.96
N ALA A 404 -10.73 10.31 14.90
CA ALA A 404 -12.16 10.59 14.85
C ALA A 404 -12.49 11.58 13.71
N LYS A 405 -11.74 12.68 13.61
CA LYS A 405 -11.87 13.61 12.49
C LYS A 405 -11.47 12.96 11.18
N ALA A 406 -10.41 12.17 11.16
CA ALA A 406 -9.98 11.46 9.96
C ALA A 406 -11.10 10.58 9.40
N GLU A 407 -11.71 9.74 10.25
CA GLU A 407 -12.85 8.90 9.89
C GLU A 407 -14.03 9.71 9.35
N GLN A 408 -14.36 10.84 10.00
CA GLN A 408 -15.42 11.73 9.54
C GLN A 408 -15.16 12.26 8.13
N MET A 409 -13.92 12.67 7.85
CA MET A 409 -13.55 13.26 6.55
C MET A 409 -13.46 12.22 5.43
N PHE A 410 -12.94 11.02 5.71
CA PHE A 410 -12.94 9.92 4.73
C PHE A 410 -14.37 9.47 4.40
N ASN A 411 -15.25 9.38 5.40
CA ASN A 411 -16.67 9.10 5.15
C ASN A 411 -17.34 10.22 4.35
N LYS A 412 -16.99 11.49 4.61
CA LYS A 412 -17.46 12.62 3.79
C LYS A 412 -17.00 12.51 2.35
N ALA A 413 -15.73 12.17 2.09
CA ALA A 413 -15.22 11.92 0.75
C ALA A 413 -16.01 10.81 0.03
N ASN A 414 -16.19 9.66 0.70
CA ASN A 414 -16.96 8.54 0.16
C ASN A 414 -18.44 8.88 -0.10
N SER A 415 -19.04 9.80 0.67
CA SER A 415 -20.41 10.26 0.41
C SER A 415 -20.57 11.08 -0.87
N ILE A 416 -19.49 11.72 -1.34
CA ILE A 416 -19.45 12.44 -2.61
C ILE A 416 -19.19 11.45 -3.75
N LYS A 417 -18.16 10.62 -3.57
CA LYS A 417 -17.80 9.57 -4.51
C LYS A 417 -17.06 8.47 -3.76
N ASN A 418 -17.58 7.25 -3.79
CA ASN A 418 -16.84 6.10 -3.30
C ASN A 418 -15.49 5.99 -4.03
N ASN A 419 -14.40 5.98 -3.29
CA ASN A 419 -13.06 6.07 -3.84
C ASN A 419 -12.07 5.16 -3.10
N PRO A 420 -11.05 4.62 -3.79
CA PRO A 420 -10.16 3.64 -3.21
C PRO A 420 -9.25 4.22 -2.11
N GLU A 421 -8.86 5.49 -2.20
CA GLU A 421 -7.99 6.16 -1.20
C GLU A 421 -8.68 6.25 0.16
N SER A 422 -9.93 6.74 0.19
CA SER A 422 -10.73 6.85 1.41
C SER A 422 -11.02 5.48 2.02
N ASN A 423 -11.27 4.46 1.17
CA ASN A 423 -11.49 3.10 1.65
C ASN A 423 -10.23 2.52 2.30
N MET A 424 -9.05 2.71 1.71
CA MET A 424 -7.79 2.31 2.33
C MET A 424 -7.62 2.99 3.69
N ASN A 425 -7.84 4.30 3.75
CA ASN A 425 -7.66 5.09 4.95
C ASN A 425 -8.63 4.69 6.08
N LEU A 426 -9.89 4.41 5.74
CA LEU A 426 -10.85 3.83 6.69
C LEU A 426 -10.43 2.43 7.14
N GLY A 427 -9.77 1.66 6.28
CA GLY A 427 -9.20 0.36 6.61
C GLY A 427 -8.10 0.46 7.67
N LEU A 428 -7.20 1.45 7.55
CA LEU A 428 -6.21 1.75 8.59
C LEU A 428 -6.88 2.14 9.91
N ILE A 429 -7.92 2.97 9.88
CA ILE A 429 -8.68 3.32 11.09
C ILE A 429 -9.35 2.07 11.70
N ALA A 430 -9.90 1.17 10.89
CA ALA A 430 -10.46 -0.09 11.38
C ALA A 430 -9.40 -0.96 12.08
N LEU A 431 -8.16 -1.01 11.57
CA LEU A 431 -7.03 -1.68 12.24
C LEU A 431 -6.71 -1.05 13.59
N THR A 432 -6.63 0.29 13.69
CA THR A 432 -6.39 0.95 14.99
C THR A 432 -7.46 0.64 16.05
N LYS A 433 -8.67 0.25 15.61
CA LYS A 433 -9.78 -0.18 16.47
C LYS A 433 -9.81 -1.70 16.72
N GLY A 434 -8.87 -2.45 16.16
CA GLY A 434 -8.78 -3.92 16.24
C GLY A 434 -9.75 -4.68 15.30
N ASP A 435 -10.47 -3.99 14.40
CA ASP A 435 -11.41 -4.61 13.47
C ASP A 435 -10.71 -5.05 12.18
N LYS A 436 -9.93 -6.12 12.29
CA LYS A 436 -9.14 -6.71 11.19
C LYS A 436 -10.02 -7.18 10.03
N ALA A 437 -11.24 -7.65 10.33
CA ALA A 437 -12.17 -8.12 9.31
C ALA A 437 -12.70 -6.95 8.47
N LYS A 438 -13.07 -5.84 9.12
CA LYS A 438 -13.51 -4.63 8.42
C LYS A 438 -12.38 -3.99 7.62
N ALA A 439 -11.18 -3.94 8.20
CA ALA A 439 -9.99 -3.47 7.50
C ALA A 439 -9.74 -4.25 6.21
N GLN A 440 -9.77 -5.58 6.28
CA GLN A 440 -9.59 -6.44 5.11
C GLN A 440 -10.64 -6.20 4.02
N GLN A 441 -11.92 -6.02 4.40
CA GLN A 441 -12.98 -5.65 3.44
C GLN A 441 -12.68 -4.32 2.74
N LEU A 442 -12.27 -3.31 3.51
CA LEU A 442 -12.00 -1.97 3.01
C LEU A 442 -10.77 -1.93 2.09
N PHE A 443 -9.69 -2.63 2.46
CA PHE A 443 -8.51 -2.79 1.59
C PHE A 443 -8.83 -3.51 0.27
N GLY A 444 -9.76 -4.46 0.27
CA GLY A 444 -10.25 -5.09 -0.96
C GLY A 444 -10.90 -4.10 -1.96
N SER A 445 -11.34 -2.93 -1.48
CA SER A 445 -11.94 -1.86 -2.29
C SER A 445 -10.95 -0.73 -2.63
N ALA A 446 -9.67 -0.91 -2.32
CA ALA A 446 -8.62 0.11 -2.46
C ALA A 446 -7.60 -0.20 -3.57
N SER A 447 -7.96 -1.04 -4.55
CA SER A 447 -7.07 -1.43 -5.63
C SER A 447 -6.50 -0.22 -6.39
N GLY A 448 -5.20 -0.25 -6.71
CA GLY A 448 -4.50 0.82 -7.43
C GLY A 448 -3.93 1.93 -6.55
N VAL A 449 -4.23 1.95 -5.24
CA VAL A 449 -3.64 2.92 -4.30
C VAL A 449 -2.20 2.53 -3.98
N THR A 450 -1.27 3.50 -4.06
CA THR A 450 0.16 3.28 -3.89
C THR A 450 0.51 2.74 -2.50
N GLU A 451 -0.13 3.27 -1.46
CA GLU A 451 0.09 2.91 -0.06
C GLU A 451 -0.59 1.60 0.37
N LEU A 452 -1.38 0.97 -0.51
CA LEU A 452 -2.18 -0.22 -0.16
C LEU A 452 -1.30 -1.38 0.36
N ASN A 453 -0.13 -1.57 -0.25
CA ASN A 453 0.80 -2.61 0.14
C ASN A 453 1.38 -2.40 1.55
N GLU A 454 1.59 -1.14 1.96
CA GLU A 454 1.97 -0.82 3.33
C GLU A 454 0.83 -1.14 4.29
N ALA A 455 -0.40 -0.72 3.98
CA ALA A 455 -1.57 -0.97 4.82
C ALA A 455 -1.87 -2.47 4.99
N LEU A 456 -1.75 -3.26 3.91
CA LEU A 456 -1.84 -4.72 3.96
C LEU A 456 -0.71 -5.34 4.78
N GLY A 457 0.51 -4.79 4.69
CA GLY A 457 1.63 -5.21 5.52
C GLY A 457 1.32 -5.09 7.02
N VAL A 458 0.67 -3.99 7.44
CA VAL A 458 0.24 -3.81 8.83
C VAL A 458 -0.86 -4.80 9.21
N LEU A 459 -1.86 -5.01 8.36
CA LEU A 459 -2.89 -6.03 8.60
C LEU A 459 -2.26 -7.42 8.83
N TYR A 460 -1.31 -7.82 7.97
CA TYR A 460 -0.66 -9.12 8.09
C TYR A 460 0.22 -9.21 9.33
N LEU A 461 0.88 -8.13 9.77
CA LEU A 461 1.58 -8.07 11.05
C LEU A 461 0.62 -8.36 12.20
N GLU A 462 -0.50 -7.63 12.25
CA GLU A 462 -1.51 -7.80 13.29
C GLU A 462 -2.20 -9.17 13.23
N GLN A 463 -2.18 -9.87 12.10
CA GLN A 463 -2.69 -11.24 11.96
C GLN A 463 -1.64 -12.31 12.34
N GLY A 464 -0.40 -11.93 12.65
CA GLY A 464 0.68 -12.88 12.89
C GLY A 464 1.29 -13.49 11.63
N GLU A 465 0.92 -12.99 10.44
CA GLU A 465 1.36 -13.50 9.14
C GLU A 465 2.66 -12.80 8.66
N TYR A 466 3.71 -12.86 9.48
CA TYR A 466 4.91 -12.02 9.34
C TYR A 466 5.64 -12.12 7.99
N ALA A 467 5.68 -13.32 7.38
CA ALA A 467 6.29 -13.49 6.06
C ALA A 467 5.50 -12.77 4.95
N LYS A 468 4.16 -12.82 5.01
CA LYS A 468 3.30 -12.06 4.09
C LYS A 468 3.44 -10.56 4.35
N ALA A 469 3.48 -10.14 5.62
CA ALA A 469 3.70 -8.75 5.97
C ALA A 469 5.01 -8.20 5.39
N ALA A 470 6.13 -8.89 5.60
CA ALA A 470 7.43 -8.50 5.09
C ALA A 470 7.47 -8.39 3.55
N ASN A 471 6.74 -9.28 2.86
CA ASN A 471 6.58 -9.22 1.40
C ASN A 471 5.73 -8.02 0.96
N SER A 472 4.61 -7.76 1.65
CA SER A 472 3.74 -6.63 1.36
C SER A 472 4.43 -5.29 1.57
N PHE A 473 5.21 -5.12 2.64
CA PHE A 473 5.97 -3.87 2.83
C PHE A 473 7.01 -3.62 1.72
N GLY A 474 7.59 -4.67 1.13
CA GLY A 474 8.55 -4.54 0.04
C GLY A 474 9.73 -3.62 0.40
N ALA A 475 9.76 -2.42 -0.20
CA ALA A 475 10.80 -1.40 -0.03
C ALA A 475 10.46 -0.30 0.99
N VAL A 476 9.26 -0.31 1.58
CA VAL A 476 8.81 0.69 2.56
C VAL A 476 9.79 0.82 3.73
N LYS A 477 10.07 2.06 4.14
CA LYS A 477 11.01 2.41 5.21
C LYS A 477 10.26 2.91 6.44
N SER A 478 9.58 1.99 7.13
CA SER A 478 8.80 2.29 8.34
C SER A 478 9.13 1.34 9.49
N ASN A 479 8.74 1.73 10.71
CA ASN A 479 8.88 0.89 11.90
C ASN A 479 8.13 -0.43 11.74
N ASN A 480 6.93 -0.42 11.17
CA ASN A 480 6.16 -1.63 10.86
C ASN A 480 6.91 -2.55 9.87
N ALA A 481 7.48 -2.00 8.79
CA ALA A 481 8.27 -2.80 7.85
C ALA A 481 9.48 -3.46 8.49
N ALA A 482 10.19 -2.74 9.37
CA ALA A 482 11.30 -3.28 10.14
C ALA A 482 10.84 -4.33 11.16
N LEU A 483 9.71 -4.12 11.82
CA LEU A 483 9.12 -5.07 12.76
C LEU A 483 8.82 -6.42 12.07
N ALA A 484 8.22 -6.40 10.88
CA ALA A 484 7.99 -7.61 10.10
C ALA A 484 9.30 -8.37 9.81
N GLN A 485 10.39 -7.64 9.51
CA GLN A 485 11.72 -8.21 9.26
C GLN A 485 12.35 -8.77 10.54
N ILE A 486 12.16 -8.13 11.70
CA ILE A 486 12.59 -8.65 13.01
C ILE A 486 11.89 -9.97 13.32
N LEU A 487 10.58 -10.04 13.08
CA LEU A 487 9.76 -11.22 13.37
C LEU A 487 10.03 -12.37 12.40
N THR A 488 10.47 -12.10 11.17
CA THR A 488 10.99 -13.10 10.24
C THR A 488 12.48 -13.40 10.41
N LYS A 489 13.14 -12.79 11.42
CA LYS A 489 14.55 -12.96 11.78
C LYS A 489 15.55 -12.44 10.74
N ASP A 490 15.13 -11.54 9.85
CA ASP A 490 15.99 -10.81 8.92
C ASP A 490 16.52 -9.51 9.58
N TYR A 491 17.41 -9.69 10.56
CA TYR A 491 17.93 -8.58 11.36
C TYR A 491 18.81 -7.60 10.57
N SER A 492 19.47 -8.08 9.51
CA SER A 492 20.27 -7.23 8.63
C SER A 492 19.38 -6.26 7.87
N LYS A 493 18.31 -6.77 7.24
CA LYS A 493 17.33 -5.93 6.54
C LYS A 493 16.58 -5.02 7.51
N ALA A 494 16.20 -5.51 8.69
CA ALA A 494 15.58 -4.69 9.73
C ALA A 494 16.45 -3.49 10.10
N SER A 495 17.75 -3.71 10.33
CA SER A 495 18.71 -2.63 10.64
C SER A 495 18.80 -1.61 9.51
N GLN A 496 18.88 -2.06 8.26
CA GLN A 496 18.92 -1.18 7.08
C GLN A 496 17.64 -0.35 6.97
N THR A 497 16.47 -0.97 7.18
CA THR A 497 15.16 -0.31 7.14
C THR A 497 15.06 0.75 8.24
N LEU A 498 15.41 0.41 9.49
CA LEU A 498 15.37 1.35 10.63
C LEU A 498 16.32 2.54 10.47
N ASN A 499 17.46 2.35 9.79
CA ASN A 499 18.40 3.44 9.49
C ASN A 499 17.94 4.35 8.34
N ALA A 500 16.96 3.91 7.56
CA ALA A 500 16.41 4.65 6.43
C ALA A 500 15.00 5.21 6.68
N VAL A 501 14.47 5.11 7.91
CA VAL A 501 13.20 5.73 8.29
C VAL A 501 13.33 7.26 8.16
N PRO A 502 12.50 7.95 7.37
CA PRO A 502 12.66 9.38 7.11
C PRO A 502 12.58 10.28 8.36
N THR A 503 11.72 9.92 9.30
CA THR A 503 11.53 10.62 10.58
C THR A 503 11.64 9.62 11.73
N PRO A 504 12.88 9.27 12.16
CA PRO A 504 13.08 8.30 13.24
C PRO A 504 12.50 8.80 14.57
N ASP A 505 11.72 7.96 15.22
CA ASP A 505 11.05 8.25 16.49
C ASP A 505 11.55 7.34 17.62
N ALA A 506 10.88 7.39 18.77
CA ALA A 506 11.21 6.56 19.93
C ALA A 506 11.08 5.07 19.60
N THR A 507 10.07 4.69 18.83
CA THR A 507 9.82 3.31 18.38
C THR A 507 10.93 2.83 17.43
N THR A 508 11.44 3.68 16.53
CA THR A 508 12.59 3.34 15.68
C THR A 508 13.80 2.97 16.53
N SER A 509 14.12 3.77 17.55
CA SER A 509 15.23 3.50 18.47
C SER A 509 14.97 2.25 19.31
N TYR A 510 13.74 2.03 19.77
CA TYR A 510 13.38 0.83 20.53
C TYR A 510 13.54 -0.45 19.70
N LEU A 511 13.08 -0.46 18.45
CA LEU A 511 13.25 -1.60 17.54
C LEU A 511 14.73 -1.86 17.22
N LYS A 512 15.57 -0.82 17.13
CA LYS A 512 17.03 -0.98 17.01
C LYS A 512 17.62 -1.68 18.25
N ALA A 513 17.14 -1.35 19.45
CA ALA A 513 17.54 -2.04 20.66
C ALA A 513 17.11 -3.51 20.65
N VAL A 514 15.90 -3.83 20.16
CA VAL A 514 15.44 -5.22 19.99
C VAL A 514 16.34 -5.98 19.02
N VAL A 515 16.70 -5.38 17.88
CA VAL A 515 17.66 -5.99 16.94
C VAL A 515 19.01 -6.24 17.61
N ALA A 516 19.53 -5.27 18.35
CA ALA A 516 20.78 -5.42 19.11
C ALA A 516 20.69 -6.55 20.14
N ALA A 517 19.56 -6.65 20.87
CA ALA A 517 19.33 -7.70 21.84
C ALA A 517 19.37 -9.10 21.19
N ARG A 518 18.63 -9.28 20.08
CA ARG A 518 18.55 -10.54 19.33
C ARG A 518 19.84 -10.91 18.59
N THR A 519 20.73 -9.94 18.35
CA THR A 519 22.06 -10.13 17.76
C THR A 519 23.19 -10.16 18.78
N ASN A 520 22.87 -10.12 20.08
CA ASN A 520 23.81 -10.13 21.22
C ASN A 520 24.76 -8.92 21.29
N ASP A 521 24.34 -7.75 20.79
CA ASP A 521 25.07 -6.49 20.92
C ASP A 521 24.60 -5.71 22.16
N ALA A 522 25.28 -5.94 23.29
CA ALA A 522 24.96 -5.28 24.56
C ALA A 522 25.10 -3.74 24.50
N ASN A 523 26.09 -3.23 23.76
CA ASN A 523 26.31 -1.80 23.62
C ASN A 523 25.20 -1.16 22.77
N GLY A 524 24.80 -1.86 21.71
CA GLY A 524 23.64 -1.49 20.90
C GLY A 524 22.35 -1.44 21.70
N VAL A 525 22.10 -2.40 22.60
CA VAL A 525 20.92 -2.37 23.49
C VAL A 525 20.90 -1.10 24.33
N VAL A 526 21.97 -0.82 25.08
CA VAL A 526 22.04 0.31 26.00
C VAL A 526 21.94 1.64 25.26
N SER A 527 22.69 1.81 24.16
CA SER A 527 22.72 3.07 23.41
C SER A 527 21.39 3.38 22.74
N ASN A 528 20.75 2.39 22.11
CA ASN A 528 19.46 2.60 21.44
C ASN A 528 18.30 2.77 22.43
N LEU A 529 18.29 2.05 23.57
CA LEU A 529 17.29 2.31 24.61
C LEU A 529 17.45 3.69 25.23
N LYS A 530 18.68 4.17 25.42
CA LYS A 530 18.92 5.53 25.92
C LYS A 530 18.33 6.57 24.99
N ASP A 531 18.52 6.39 23.69
CA ASP A 531 17.95 7.26 22.66
C ASP A 531 16.41 7.15 22.60
N ALA A 532 15.85 5.95 22.72
CA ALA A 532 14.41 5.73 22.77
C ALA A 532 13.78 6.43 23.99
N ILE A 533 14.35 6.28 25.18
CA ILE A 533 13.88 6.88 26.44
C ILE A 533 14.01 8.41 26.41
N ALA A 534 15.04 8.94 25.76
CA ALA A 534 15.19 10.38 25.59
C ALA A 534 14.07 10.99 24.72
N LYS A 535 13.54 10.23 23.75
CA LYS A 535 12.41 10.63 22.91
C LYS A 535 11.06 10.37 23.58
N ASP A 536 10.94 9.28 24.32
CA ASP A 536 9.74 8.91 25.09
C ASP A 536 10.12 8.25 26.42
N ALA A 537 9.95 8.99 27.52
CA ALA A 537 10.31 8.53 28.85
C ALA A 537 9.50 7.30 29.33
N SER A 538 8.31 7.04 28.75
CA SER A 538 7.48 5.89 29.12
C SER A 538 8.15 4.55 28.76
N LEU A 539 9.03 4.56 27.76
CA LEU A 539 9.79 3.39 27.33
C LEU A 539 10.78 2.88 28.39
N LYS A 540 11.08 3.68 29.42
CA LYS A 540 11.92 3.26 30.55
C LYS A 540 11.27 2.11 31.32
N SER A 541 10.01 2.27 31.71
CA SER A 541 9.26 1.23 32.42
C SER A 541 8.94 0.04 31.53
N GLU A 542 8.75 0.29 30.24
CA GLU A 542 8.52 -0.75 29.23
C GLU A 542 9.75 -1.66 29.09
N ALA A 543 10.92 -1.08 28.82
CA ALA A 543 12.18 -1.83 28.69
C ALA A 543 12.56 -2.61 29.97
N ALA A 544 12.13 -2.15 31.14
CA ALA A 544 12.40 -2.83 32.42
C ALA A 544 11.69 -4.18 32.55
N ILE A 545 10.54 -4.36 31.88
CA ILE A 545 9.70 -5.56 31.94
C ILE A 545 9.68 -6.36 30.63
N ASP A 546 10.27 -5.84 29.57
CA ASP A 546 10.33 -6.49 28.27
C ASP A 546 11.33 -7.67 28.27
N LEU A 547 10.84 -8.85 27.89
CA LEU A 547 11.63 -10.07 27.82
C LEU A 547 12.74 -10.01 26.76
N GLU A 548 12.63 -9.15 25.75
CA GLU A 548 13.71 -8.92 24.78
C GLU A 548 15.02 -8.53 25.49
N PHE A 549 14.93 -7.83 26.63
CA PHE A 549 16.08 -7.34 27.36
C PHE A 549 16.41 -8.12 28.64
N ALA A 550 15.68 -9.20 28.94
CA ALA A 550 15.83 -9.95 30.19
C ALA A 550 17.28 -10.42 30.44
N LYS A 551 18.00 -10.80 29.38
CA LYS A 551 19.43 -11.21 29.45
C LYS A 551 20.35 -10.09 29.96
N TYR A 552 19.96 -8.83 29.82
CA TYR A 552 20.77 -7.66 30.17
C TYR A 552 20.40 -7.09 31.56
N ALA A 553 19.46 -7.69 32.28
CA ALA A 553 19.00 -7.21 33.60
C ALA A 553 20.11 -7.16 34.68
N THR A 554 21.24 -7.85 34.48
CA THR A 554 22.41 -7.79 35.37
C THR A 554 23.51 -6.84 34.88
N ASN A 555 23.39 -6.30 33.66
CA ASN A 555 24.30 -5.29 33.13
C ASN A 555 24.06 -3.96 33.87
N ALA A 556 25.13 -3.36 34.40
CA ALA A 556 25.04 -2.14 35.21
C ALA A 556 24.52 -0.94 34.43
N ASP A 557 24.93 -0.78 33.17
CA ASP A 557 24.52 0.33 32.31
C ASP A 557 23.04 0.21 31.95
N PHE A 558 22.58 -0.99 31.54
CA PHE A 558 21.17 -1.27 31.31
C PHE A 558 20.34 -1.03 32.58
N THR A 559 20.81 -1.54 33.71
CA THR A 559 20.14 -1.39 35.00
C THR A 559 20.00 0.08 35.40
N SER A 560 21.03 0.90 35.17
CA SER A 560 21.01 2.34 35.44
C SER A 560 20.02 3.09 34.55
N LEU A 561 19.77 2.57 33.34
CA LEU A 561 18.89 3.17 32.37
C LEU A 561 17.41 2.92 32.71
N VAL A 562 17.07 1.72 33.17
CA VAL A 562 15.67 1.30 33.39
C VAL A 562 15.18 1.40 34.83
N LYS A 563 16.07 1.64 35.82
CA LYS A 563 15.71 1.82 37.24
C LYS A 563 15.27 3.24 37.59
#